data_AF-A0A140KZ82-F1
#
_entry.id   AF-A0A140KZ82-F1
#
_cell.length_a   1.000
_cell.length_b   1.000
_cell.length_c   1.000
_cell.angle_alpha   90.00
_cell.angle_beta   90.00
_cell.angle_gamma   90.00
#
_symmetry.space_group_name_H-M   'P 1'
#
loop_
_entity.id
_entity.type
_entity.pdbx_description
1 polymer ?
#
loop_
_entity_poly.entity_id
_entity_poly.type
_entity_poly.pdbx_seq_one_letter_code
_entity_poly.pdbx_strand_id
1 'polypeptide(L)'
;MELYFLLQKAQSGNEESTINLFFKFHPAIKKLSRNLHYEEAETDLTIAFLEFIRNIDLNLFSNHSDGQVVNFICKFLKNKSVDLFRKHVLGFKPSVEVNDSLLYDHSIPSLDSEIFVYTLLSTLPQLQREVIIKKFIHSFTDREIAKLLGISRQAVNRAKNRGLKNLRKALEKDKIS
;
A
#
# COMPACT_ATOMS: atom_id res chain seq x y z
N MET A 1 -21.91 11.16 -0.46
CA MET A 1 -22.00 10.73 -1.88
C MET A 1 -21.14 9.49 -2.01
N GLU A 2 -21.71 8.35 -2.40
CA GLU A 2 -20.99 7.08 -2.43
C GLU A 2 -19.88 7.14 -3.51
N LEU A 3 -18.72 6.59 -3.18
CA LEU A 3 -17.52 6.59 -4.01
C LEU A 3 -17.73 5.93 -5.36
N TYR A 4 -18.59 4.91 -5.42
CA TYR A 4 -18.98 4.26 -6.65
C TYR A 4 -19.59 5.26 -7.65
N PHE A 5 -20.51 6.10 -7.20
CA PHE A 5 -21.12 7.13 -8.05
C PHE A 5 -20.12 8.22 -8.46
N LEU A 6 -19.16 8.56 -7.60
CA LEU A 6 -18.09 9.49 -7.98
C LEU A 6 -17.22 8.90 -9.11
N LEU A 7 -16.88 7.61 -9.06
CA LEU A 7 -16.16 6.94 -10.15
C LEU A 7 -16.96 6.93 -11.44
N GLN A 8 -18.26 6.59 -11.36
CA GLN A 8 -19.15 6.59 -12.52
C GLN A 8 -19.24 7.96 -13.20
N LYS A 9 -19.44 9.02 -12.40
CA LYS A 9 -19.49 10.40 -12.92
C LYS A 9 -18.14 10.86 -13.47
N ALA A 10 -17.04 10.49 -12.81
CA ALA A 10 -15.70 10.84 -13.29
C ALA A 10 -15.43 10.19 -14.67
N GLN A 11 -15.86 8.94 -14.88
CA GLN A 11 -15.76 8.28 -16.19
C GLN A 11 -16.63 8.92 -17.27
N SER A 12 -17.78 9.51 -16.89
CA SER A 12 -18.60 10.30 -17.81
C SER A 12 -18.08 11.72 -18.06
N GLY A 13 -16.85 12.04 -17.63
CA GLY A 13 -16.21 13.35 -17.85
C GLY A 13 -16.57 14.43 -16.83
N ASN A 14 -17.19 14.08 -15.69
CA ASN A 14 -17.48 15.06 -14.64
C ASN A 14 -16.19 15.43 -13.88
N GLU A 15 -15.73 16.66 -14.10
CA GLU A 15 -14.50 17.19 -13.50
C GLU A 15 -14.59 17.27 -11.97
N GLU A 16 -15.73 17.72 -11.43
CA GLU A 16 -15.93 17.84 -9.98
C GLU A 16 -15.79 16.47 -9.27
N SER A 17 -16.33 15.41 -9.85
CA SER A 17 -16.21 14.06 -9.30
C SER A 17 -14.76 13.56 -9.34
N THR A 18 -14.03 13.90 -10.40
CA THR A 18 -12.60 13.59 -10.53
C THR A 18 -11.77 14.32 -9.46
N ILE A 19 -12.06 15.61 -9.26
CA ILE A 19 -11.42 16.44 -8.23
C ILE A 19 -11.71 15.90 -6.83
N ASN A 20 -12.96 15.52 -6.55
CA ASN A 20 -13.36 14.94 -5.27
C ASN A 20 -12.65 13.61 -4.98
N LEU A 21 -12.51 12.74 -5.98
CA LEU A 21 -11.74 11.51 -5.87
C LEU A 21 -10.25 11.81 -5.64
N PHE A 22 -9.68 12.75 -6.38
CA PHE A 22 -8.29 13.18 -6.20
C PHE A 22 -8.05 13.62 -4.76
N PHE A 23 -8.82 14.58 -4.24
CA PHE A 23 -8.62 15.07 -2.87
C PHE A 23 -8.82 13.98 -1.81
N LYS A 24 -9.78 13.06 -2.01
CA LYS A 24 -10.00 11.96 -1.07
C LYS A 24 -8.82 11.00 -0.97
N PHE A 25 -8.14 10.69 -2.08
CA PHE A 25 -7.03 9.73 -2.11
C PHE A 25 -5.65 10.39 -2.12
N HIS A 26 -5.56 11.71 -2.27
CA HIS A 26 -4.31 12.47 -2.24
C HIS A 26 -3.46 12.21 -0.97
N PRO A 27 -4.03 12.10 0.25
CA PRO A 27 -3.24 11.73 1.43
C PRO A 27 -2.53 10.38 1.31
N ALA A 28 -3.17 9.39 0.69
CA ALA A 28 -2.59 8.07 0.45
C ALA A 28 -1.48 8.15 -0.61
N ILE A 29 -1.72 8.89 -1.71
CA ILE A 29 -0.73 9.15 -2.76
C ILE A 29 0.53 9.79 -2.15
N LYS A 30 0.36 10.85 -1.37
CA LYS A 30 1.46 11.57 -0.71
C LYS A 30 2.23 10.70 0.29
N LYS A 31 1.53 9.83 1.03
CA LYS A 31 2.17 8.88 1.95
C LYS A 31 3.01 7.85 1.21
N LEU A 32 2.51 7.33 0.07
CA LEU A 32 3.21 6.34 -0.73
C LEU A 32 4.41 6.94 -1.48
N SER A 33 4.24 8.10 -2.11
CA SER A 33 5.29 8.77 -2.90
C SER A 33 6.55 9.08 -2.07
N ARG A 34 6.39 9.47 -0.80
CA ARG A 34 7.50 9.69 0.15
C ARG A 34 8.43 8.49 0.33
N ASN A 35 7.94 7.27 0.11
CA ASN A 35 8.74 6.05 0.23
C ASN A 35 9.43 5.64 -1.08
N LEU A 36 9.21 6.37 -2.18
CA LEU A 36 9.74 6.01 -3.49
C LEU A 36 11.11 6.66 -3.78
N HIS A 37 11.47 7.72 -3.07
CA HIS A 37 12.81 8.33 -3.13
C HIS A 37 13.27 8.76 -4.55
N TYR A 38 12.35 9.25 -5.40
CA TYR A 38 12.68 9.95 -6.65
C TYR A 38 11.77 11.18 -6.82
N GLU A 39 12.22 12.14 -7.63
CA GLU A 39 11.66 13.50 -7.70
C GLU A 39 10.19 13.54 -8.14
N GLU A 40 9.83 12.79 -9.19
CA GLU A 40 8.50 12.80 -9.80
C GLU A 40 7.52 11.81 -9.13
N ALA A 41 7.87 11.21 -7.99
CA ALA A 41 7.12 10.14 -7.36
C ALA A 41 5.64 10.43 -7.09
N GLU A 42 5.34 11.65 -6.64
CA GLU A 42 3.97 12.06 -6.36
C GLU A 42 3.18 12.33 -7.65
N THR A 43 3.83 12.96 -8.64
CA THR A 43 3.25 13.27 -9.95
C THR A 43 2.94 11.99 -10.72
N ASP A 44 3.89 11.06 -10.81
CA ASP A 44 3.70 9.79 -11.53
C ASP A 44 2.60 8.92 -10.91
N LEU A 45 2.50 8.90 -9.58
CA LEU A 45 1.46 8.16 -8.89
C LEU A 45 0.08 8.84 -9.03
N THR A 46 0.06 10.18 -9.08
CA THR A 46 -1.16 10.95 -9.37
C THR A 46 -1.66 10.70 -10.79
N ILE A 47 -0.77 10.74 -11.78
CA ILE A 47 -1.09 10.44 -13.19
C ILE A 47 -1.69 9.04 -13.28
N ALA A 48 -1.03 8.05 -12.67
CA ALA A 48 -1.52 6.68 -12.67
C ALA A 48 -2.90 6.54 -12.01
N PHE A 49 -3.18 7.32 -10.96
CA PHE A 49 -4.49 7.33 -10.33
C PHE A 49 -5.58 7.94 -11.21
N LEU A 50 -5.28 9.03 -11.91
CA LEU A 50 -6.22 9.64 -12.86
C LEU A 50 -6.50 8.71 -14.05
N GLU A 51 -5.47 8.05 -14.57
CA GLU A 51 -5.61 7.00 -15.58
C GLU A 51 -6.45 5.82 -15.08
N PHE A 52 -6.26 5.42 -13.82
CA PHE A 52 -7.07 4.38 -13.19
C PHE A 52 -8.55 4.75 -13.12
N ILE A 53 -8.89 5.96 -12.65
CA ILE A 53 -10.28 6.43 -12.56
C ILE A 53 -10.95 6.33 -13.95
N ARG A 54 -10.24 6.72 -15.00
CA ARG A 54 -10.77 6.71 -16.37
C ARG A 54 -11.01 5.31 -16.94
N ASN A 55 -10.24 4.31 -16.51
CA ASN A 55 -10.19 3.00 -17.17
C ASN A 55 -10.70 1.83 -16.30
N ILE A 56 -10.98 2.04 -15.01
CA ILE A 56 -11.41 0.96 -14.11
C ILE A 56 -12.76 0.37 -14.56
N ASP A 57 -12.86 -0.96 -14.63
CA ASP A 57 -14.13 -1.63 -14.84
C ASP A 57 -14.97 -1.55 -13.55
N LEU A 58 -16.07 -0.80 -13.60
CA LEU A 58 -16.96 -0.62 -12.45
C LEU A 58 -17.74 -1.89 -12.07
N ASN A 59 -17.85 -2.86 -12.98
CA ASN A 59 -18.50 -4.14 -12.70
C ASN A 59 -17.74 -4.97 -11.65
N LEU A 60 -16.49 -4.61 -11.35
CA LEU A 60 -15.70 -5.18 -10.26
C LEU A 60 -16.29 -4.89 -8.86
N PHE A 61 -17.21 -3.93 -8.75
CA PHE A 61 -17.80 -3.48 -7.48
C PHE A 61 -19.21 -4.03 -7.26
N SER A 62 -19.38 -5.34 -7.11
CA SER A 62 -20.70 -6.00 -7.00
C SER A 62 -21.66 -5.40 -5.97
N ASN A 63 -21.15 -4.86 -4.85
CA ASN A 63 -21.97 -4.34 -3.75
C ASN A 63 -22.01 -2.81 -3.70
N HIS A 64 -21.38 -2.12 -4.66
CA HIS A 64 -21.18 -0.67 -4.72
C HIS A 64 -20.71 -0.01 -3.40
N SER A 65 -20.15 -0.80 -2.48
CA SER A 65 -19.87 -0.31 -1.13
C SER A 65 -18.63 0.57 -1.14
N ASP A 66 -18.69 1.68 -0.40
CA ASP A 66 -17.56 2.59 -0.24
C ASP A 66 -16.32 1.85 0.28
N GLY A 67 -16.49 0.90 1.20
CA GLY A 67 -15.38 0.10 1.73
C GLY A 67 -14.68 -0.73 0.65
N GLN A 68 -15.43 -1.36 -0.25
CA GLN A 68 -14.85 -2.14 -1.36
C GLN A 68 -14.09 -1.22 -2.33
N VAL A 69 -14.65 -0.06 -2.67
CA VAL A 69 -14.02 0.91 -3.57
C VAL A 69 -12.74 1.49 -2.95
N VAL A 70 -12.77 1.90 -1.68
CA VAL A 70 -11.58 2.38 -0.95
C VAL A 70 -10.48 1.33 -0.96
N ASN A 71 -10.80 0.09 -0.58
CA ASN A 71 -9.82 -0.99 -0.49
C ASN A 71 -9.17 -1.27 -1.85
N PHE A 72 -9.97 -1.28 -2.92
CA PHE A 72 -9.47 -1.50 -4.27
C PHE A 72 -8.53 -0.39 -4.72
N ILE A 73 -8.93 0.88 -4.55
CA ILE A 73 -8.10 2.03 -4.91
C ILE A 73 -6.79 2.04 -4.11
N CYS A 74 -6.87 1.83 -2.80
CA CYS A 74 -5.68 1.74 -1.95
C CYS A 74 -4.73 0.60 -2.37
N LYS A 75 -5.27 -0.54 -2.81
CA LYS A 75 -4.49 -1.66 -3.36
C LYS A 75 -3.82 -1.27 -4.67
N PHE A 76 -4.57 -0.67 -5.60
CA PHE A 76 -4.03 -0.15 -6.86
C PHE A 76 -2.87 0.82 -6.62
N LEU A 77 -3.06 1.82 -5.76
CA LEU A 77 -2.04 2.83 -5.45
C LEU A 77 -0.79 2.20 -4.83
N LYS A 78 -0.94 1.26 -3.89
CA LYS A 78 0.19 0.52 -3.30
C LYS A 78 0.97 -0.24 -4.36
N ASN A 79 0.30 -1.04 -5.19
CA ASN A 79 0.96 -1.82 -6.24
C ASN A 79 1.69 -0.91 -7.23
N LYS A 80 1.02 0.13 -7.70
CA LYS A 80 1.61 1.09 -8.64
C LYS A 80 2.82 1.80 -8.05
N SER A 81 2.80 2.15 -6.76
CA SER A 81 3.95 2.76 -6.09
C SER A 81 5.17 1.84 -6.09
N VAL A 82 4.96 0.53 -5.88
CA VAL A 82 6.04 -0.47 -5.95
C VAL A 82 6.56 -0.62 -7.37
N ASP A 83 5.68 -0.60 -8.37
CA ASP A 83 6.10 -0.68 -9.78
C ASP A 83 6.92 0.55 -10.21
N LEU A 84 6.51 1.74 -9.77
CA LEU A 84 7.27 2.96 -9.97
C LEU A 84 8.64 2.89 -9.28
N PHE A 85 8.70 2.39 -8.05
CA PHE A 85 9.98 2.15 -7.36
C PHE A 85 10.90 1.22 -8.17
N ARG A 86 10.35 0.09 -8.65
CA ARG A 86 11.10 -0.87 -9.47
C ARG A 86 11.65 -0.22 -10.72
N LYS A 87 10.82 0.54 -11.43
CA LYS A 87 11.18 1.21 -12.67
C LYS A 87 12.25 2.27 -12.47
N HIS A 88 12.06 3.19 -11.52
CA HIS A 88 12.87 4.41 -11.40
C HIS A 88 14.05 4.27 -10.45
N VAL A 89 13.95 3.48 -9.39
CA VAL A 89 15.04 3.34 -8.39
C VAL A 89 15.86 2.08 -8.63
N LEU A 90 15.22 0.99 -9.05
CA LEU A 90 15.92 -0.27 -9.26
C LEU A 90 16.44 -0.45 -10.69
N GLY A 91 16.00 0.38 -11.64
CA GLY A 91 16.27 0.20 -13.07
C GLY A 91 15.65 -1.08 -13.62
N PHE A 92 14.62 -1.61 -12.94
CA PHE A 92 13.98 -2.87 -13.27
C PHE A 92 12.86 -2.63 -14.28
N LYS A 93 12.95 -3.23 -15.47
CA LYS A 93 11.82 -3.30 -16.41
C LYS A 93 10.92 -4.46 -15.98
N PRO A 94 9.68 -4.23 -15.55
CA PRO A 94 8.83 -5.32 -15.11
C PRO A 94 8.44 -6.21 -16.29
N SER A 95 8.73 -7.51 -16.19
CA SER A 95 7.91 -8.54 -16.80
C SER A 95 6.63 -8.65 -15.97
N VAL A 96 5.47 -8.52 -16.61
CA VAL A 96 4.17 -8.53 -15.95
C VAL A 96 3.94 -9.89 -15.30
N GLU A 97 4.06 -9.97 -13.98
CA GLU A 97 3.49 -11.06 -13.19
C GLU A 97 2.42 -10.47 -12.27
N VAL A 98 1.17 -10.56 -12.74
CA VAL A 98 -0.01 -10.30 -11.92
C VAL A 98 -0.11 -11.47 -10.96
N ASN A 99 0.28 -11.27 -9.71
CA ASN A 99 0.02 -12.26 -8.67
C ASN A 99 -1.39 -12.03 -8.10
N ASP A 100 -2.34 -12.81 -8.63
CA ASP A 100 -3.77 -12.77 -8.27
C ASP A 100 -4.08 -13.42 -6.91
N SER A 101 -3.08 -14.01 -6.23
CA SER A 101 -3.34 -14.81 -5.03
C SER A 101 -3.29 -14.00 -3.73
N LEU A 102 -4.11 -12.95 -3.59
CA LEU A 102 -4.42 -12.39 -2.25
C LEU A 102 -5.88 -11.88 -2.26
N LEU A 103 -6.79 -12.84 -2.16
CA LEU A 103 -8.20 -12.64 -1.86
C LEU A 103 -8.37 -12.34 -0.35
N TYR A 104 -8.91 -11.15 -0.09
CA TYR A 104 -9.71 -10.66 1.05
C TYR A 104 -9.25 -10.76 2.52
N ASP A 105 -9.29 -9.58 3.18
CA ASP A 105 -10.24 -9.33 4.27
C ASP A 105 -10.97 -7.99 3.98
N HIS A 106 -12.28 -7.96 4.23
CA HIS A 106 -13.22 -6.86 3.92
C HIS A 106 -13.42 -5.89 5.08
N SER A 107 -12.71 -6.06 6.19
CA SER A 107 -12.77 -5.14 7.31
C SER A 107 -12.03 -3.83 6.99
N ILE A 108 -12.73 -2.69 7.06
CA ILE A 108 -12.05 -1.40 7.24
C ILE A 108 -11.41 -1.49 8.63
N PRO A 109 -10.07 -1.38 8.77
CA PRO A 109 -9.44 -1.37 10.07
C PRO A 109 -10.05 -0.23 10.89
N SER A 110 -10.55 -0.53 12.09
CA SER A 110 -10.97 0.53 13.01
C SER A 110 -9.76 1.41 13.37
N LEU A 111 -10.01 2.65 13.80
CA LEU A 111 -8.96 3.53 14.32
C LEU A 111 -8.13 2.82 15.42
N ASP A 112 -8.81 2.04 16.27
CA ASP A 112 -8.17 1.22 17.31
C ASP A 112 -7.25 0.14 16.72
N SER A 113 -7.64 -0.46 15.59
CA SER A 113 -6.82 -1.45 14.88
C SER A 113 -5.55 -0.82 14.31
N GLU A 114 -5.63 0.39 13.76
CA GLU A 114 -4.46 1.12 13.26
C GLU A 114 -3.50 1.52 14.38
N ILE A 115 -4.04 2.05 15.49
CA ILE A 115 -3.25 2.42 16.69
C ILE A 115 -2.58 1.18 17.28
N PHE A 116 -3.29 0.05 17.34
CA PHE A 116 -2.75 -1.21 17.83
C PHE A 116 -1.59 -1.71 16.96
N VAL A 117 -1.76 -1.73 15.63
CA VAL A 117 -0.69 -2.13 14.70
C VAL A 117 0.52 -1.20 14.82
N TYR A 118 0.30 0.11 14.93
CA TYR A 118 1.39 1.07 15.11
C TYR A 118 2.13 0.86 16.43
N THR A 119 1.39 0.69 17.53
CA THR A 119 1.95 0.40 18.87
C THR A 119 2.76 -0.88 18.85
N LEU A 120 2.22 -1.94 18.25
CA LEU A 120 2.89 -3.24 18.14
C LEU A 120 4.18 -3.13 17.33
N LEU A 121 4.16 -2.46 16.18
CA LEU A 121 5.35 -2.23 15.37
C LEU A 121 6.38 -1.36 16.11
N SER A 122 5.95 -0.43 16.96
CA SER A 122 6.84 0.44 17.72
C SER A 122 7.72 -0.32 18.73
N THR A 123 7.27 -1.50 19.18
CA THR A 123 8.04 -2.41 20.06
C THR A 123 9.27 -3.04 19.39
N LEU A 124 9.33 -3.01 18.06
CA LEU A 124 10.43 -3.62 17.32
C LEU A 124 11.66 -2.70 17.23
N PRO A 125 12.89 -3.26 17.31
CA PRO A 125 14.10 -2.54 16.93
C PRO A 125 14.00 -1.96 15.52
N GLN A 126 14.58 -0.77 15.29
CA GLN A 126 14.46 0.01 14.05
C GLN A 126 14.59 -0.85 12.78
N LEU A 127 15.66 -1.64 12.66
CA LEU A 127 15.89 -2.46 11.49
C LEU A 127 14.82 -3.54 11.29
N GLN A 128 14.35 -4.17 12.37
CA GLN A 128 13.28 -5.17 12.28
C GLN A 128 11.97 -4.50 11.86
N ARG A 129 11.64 -3.35 12.47
CA ARG A 129 10.48 -2.55 12.12
C ARG A 129 10.47 -2.15 10.64
N GLU A 130 11.57 -1.60 10.15
CA GLU A 130 11.69 -1.19 8.75
C GLU A 130 11.57 -2.36 7.78
N VAL A 131 12.22 -3.49 8.08
CA VAL A 131 12.12 -4.70 7.25
C VAL A 131 10.69 -5.23 7.24
N ILE A 132 10.00 -5.27 8.38
CA ILE A 132 8.60 -5.73 8.48
C ILE A 132 7.67 -4.79 7.71
N ILE A 133 7.78 -3.47 7.88
CA ILE A 133 6.98 -2.47 7.17
C ILE A 133 7.20 -2.60 5.67
N LYS A 134 8.45 -2.59 5.20
CA LYS A 134 8.75 -2.67 3.77
C LYS A 134 8.28 -4.00 3.17
N LYS A 135 8.39 -5.12 3.91
CA LYS A 135 7.99 -6.44 3.44
C LYS A 135 6.47 -6.61 3.34
N PHE A 136 5.75 -6.25 4.39
CA PHE A 136 4.34 -6.63 4.56
C PHE A 136 3.36 -5.47 4.30
N ILE A 137 3.79 -4.22 4.49
CA ILE A 137 2.94 -3.05 4.23
C ILE A 137 3.20 -2.50 2.81
N HIS A 138 4.46 -2.48 2.39
CA HIS A 138 4.86 -1.96 1.08
C HIS A 138 5.19 -3.07 0.06
N SER A 139 4.99 -4.34 0.40
CA SER A 139 5.12 -5.49 -0.52
C SER A 139 6.47 -5.62 -1.25
N PHE A 140 7.56 -5.09 -0.68
CA PHE A 140 8.90 -5.25 -1.25
C PHE A 140 9.42 -6.68 -1.04
N THR A 141 10.16 -7.20 -2.02
CA THR A 141 10.89 -8.45 -1.90
C THR A 141 12.13 -8.30 -1.03
N ASP A 142 12.62 -9.41 -0.46
CA ASP A 142 13.80 -9.39 0.42
C ASP A 142 15.06 -8.84 -0.30
N ARG A 143 15.12 -8.95 -1.63
CA ARG A 143 16.19 -8.37 -2.46
C ARG A 143 16.06 -6.86 -2.58
N GLU A 144 14.84 -6.37 -2.80
CA GLU A 144 14.57 -4.93 -2.91
C GLU A 144 14.81 -4.23 -1.56
N ILE A 145 14.39 -4.86 -0.46
CA ILE A 145 14.65 -4.38 0.90
C ILE A 145 16.16 -4.32 1.19
N ALA A 146 16.92 -5.34 0.78
CA ALA A 146 18.37 -5.38 0.95
C ALA A 146 19.04 -4.18 0.25
N LYS A 147 18.64 -3.90 -1.00
CA LYS A 147 19.15 -2.74 -1.76
C LYS A 147 18.72 -1.41 -1.13
N LEU A 148 17.46 -1.28 -0.71
CA LEU A 148 16.91 -0.09 -0.05
C LEU A 148 17.63 0.26 1.26
N LEU A 149 17.96 -0.75 2.05
CA LEU A 149 18.56 -0.56 3.37
C LEU A 149 20.09 -0.65 3.37
N GLY A 150 20.72 -0.91 2.22
CA GLY A 150 22.18 -1.08 2.11
C GLY A 150 22.72 -2.27 2.90
N ILE A 151 21.95 -3.35 3.05
CA ILE A 151 22.33 -4.56 3.81
C ILE A 151 22.23 -5.84 2.98
N SER A 152 22.80 -6.94 3.48
CA SER A 152 22.71 -8.23 2.78
C SER A 152 21.32 -8.86 2.85
N ARG A 153 20.97 -9.71 1.87
CA ARG A 153 19.71 -10.49 1.89
C ARG A 153 19.60 -11.37 3.14
N GLN A 154 20.72 -11.89 3.64
CA GLN A 154 20.75 -12.67 4.88
C GLN A 154 20.42 -11.79 6.09
N ALA A 155 20.90 -10.54 6.12
CA ALA A 155 20.55 -9.58 7.17
C ALA A 155 19.05 -9.24 7.14
N VAL A 156 18.46 -9.03 5.94
CA VAL A 156 17.01 -8.86 5.78
C VAL A 156 16.25 -10.07 6.33
N ASN A 157 16.61 -11.29 5.93
CA ASN A 157 15.91 -12.50 6.37
C ASN A 157 16.00 -12.68 7.90
N ARG A 158 17.17 -12.42 8.50
CA ARG A 158 17.33 -12.45 9.96
C ARG A 158 16.49 -11.38 10.66
N ALA A 159 16.49 -10.15 10.16
CA ALA A 159 15.70 -9.04 10.72
C ALA A 159 14.19 -9.34 10.64
N LYS A 160 13.71 -9.83 9.48
CA LYS A 160 12.32 -10.28 9.27
C LYS A 160 11.92 -11.35 10.27
N ASN A 161 12.70 -12.44 10.38
CA ASN A 161 12.36 -13.57 11.26
C ASN A 161 12.39 -13.17 12.75
N ARG A 162 13.35 -12.34 13.16
CA ARG A 162 13.40 -11.80 14.52
C ARG A 162 12.24 -10.85 14.80
N GLY A 163 11.90 -9.98 13.86
CA GLY A 163 10.75 -9.08 13.94
C GLY A 163 9.44 -9.86 14.17
N LEU A 164 9.15 -10.84 13.31
CA LEU A 164 7.97 -11.70 13.45
C LEU A 164 7.91 -12.44 14.79
N LYS A 165 9.05 -12.97 15.26
CA LYS A 165 9.14 -13.62 16.57
C LYS A 165 8.82 -12.66 17.71
N ASN A 166 9.33 -11.43 17.64
CA ASN A 166 9.10 -10.41 18.67
C ASN A 166 7.65 -9.90 18.67
N LEU A 167 7.05 -9.71 17.49
CA LEU A 167 5.63 -9.36 17.37
C LEU A 167 4.74 -10.46 18.00
N ARG A 168 5.04 -11.74 17.73
CA ARG A 168 4.30 -12.86 18.33
C ARG A 168 4.38 -12.83 19.87
N LYS A 169 5.57 -12.60 20.43
CA LYS A 169 5.76 -12.48 21.88
C LYS A 169 5.00 -11.30 22.49
N ALA A 170 4.95 -10.16 21.79
CA ALA A 170 4.21 -9.00 22.25
C ALA A 170 2.70 -9.28 22.28
N LEU A 171 2.17 -9.95 21.25
CA LEU A 171 0.77 -10.38 21.19
C LEU A 171 0.41 -11.41 22.27
N GLU A 172 1.33 -12.32 22.62
CA GLU A 172 1.11 -13.30 23.69
C GLU A 172 1.05 -12.63 25.08
N LYS A 173 1.83 -11.58 25.32
CA LYS A 173 1.79 -10.81 26.58
C LYS A 173 0.49 -10.02 26.75
N ASP A 174 0.00 -9.46 25.64
CA ASP A 174 -1.22 -8.65 25.63
C ASP A 174 -2.48 -9.48 25.88
N LYS A 175 -2.46 -10.80 25.59
CA LYS A 175 -3.56 -11.73 25.91
C LYS A 175 -3.63 -12.17 27.37
N ILE A 176 -2.60 -11.86 28.17
CA ILE A 176 -2.46 -12.27 29.57
C ILE A 176 -2.73 -11.06 30.51
N SER A 177 -2.89 -9.86 29.95
CA SER A 177 -3.27 -8.62 30.66
C SER A 177 -4.75 -8.32 30.48
#